data_AF-A0A552WQM9-F1
#
_entry.id   AF-A0A552WQM9-F1
#
_cell.length_a   1.000
_cell.length_b   1.000
_cell.length_c   1.000
_cell.angle_alpha   90.00
_cell.angle_beta   90.00
_cell.angle_gamma   90.00
#
_symmetry.space_group_name_H-M   'P 1'
#
loop_
_entity.id
_entity.type
_entity.pdbx_description
1 polymer ?
#
loop_
_entity_poly.entity_id
_entity_poly.type
_entity_poly.pdbx_seq_one_letter_code
_entity_poly.pdbx_strand_id
1 'polypeptide(L)'
;RHHDHIEAYADGGTTAAENIRGTCEACNYARQAPGWRARTVPAGKQRAGPGLRGHVVEITTPTGHRYASAAPPLPGETRPVRATAPPGSGATCSPVERLLVDLSWAA
;
A
#
# COMPACT_ATOMS: atom_id res chain seq x y z
N ARG A 1 5.70 -3.54 -14.53
CA ARG A 1 5.81 -3.48 -13.06
C ARG A 1 7.08 -2.73 -12.72
N HIS A 2 7.04 -1.75 -11.81
CA HIS A 2 8.20 -1.00 -11.33
C HIS A 2 8.39 -1.28 -9.85
N HIS A 3 9.63 -1.25 -9.39
CA HIS A 3 9.97 -1.45 -7.98
C HIS A 3 10.56 -0.16 -7.45
N ASP A 4 10.10 0.28 -6.30
CA ASP A 4 10.60 1.48 -5.63
C ASP A 4 10.67 1.24 -4.12
N HIS A 5 11.41 2.11 -3.44
CA HIS A 5 11.50 2.07 -1.99
C HIS A 5 10.15 2.44 -1.35
N ILE A 6 9.77 1.75 -0.27
CA ILE A 6 8.58 2.06 0.52
C ILE A 6 8.83 3.34 1.33
N GLU A 7 9.94 3.36 2.05
CA GLU A 7 10.53 4.55 2.66
C GLU A 7 11.67 5.00 1.76
N ALA A 8 11.58 6.22 1.21
CA ALA A 8 12.53 6.70 0.22
C ALA A 8 13.97 6.63 0.73
N TYR A 9 14.89 6.20 -0.13
CA TYR A 9 16.31 6.15 0.22
C TYR A 9 16.85 7.54 0.61
N ALA A 10 16.37 8.60 -0.07
CA ALA A 10 16.71 9.98 0.23
C ALA A 10 16.28 10.42 1.65
N ASP A 11 15.26 9.78 2.21
CA ASP A 11 14.77 10.03 3.57
C ASP A 11 15.38 9.06 4.61
N GLY A 12 16.42 8.30 4.22
CA GLY A 12 17.12 7.35 5.08
C GLY A 12 16.60 5.92 5.04
N GLY A 13 15.66 5.60 4.13
CA GLY A 13 15.18 4.24 3.92
C GLY A 13 16.28 3.30 3.44
N THR A 14 16.26 2.05 3.90
CA THR A 14 17.27 1.05 3.53
C THR A 14 17.05 0.50 2.14
N THR A 15 18.11 0.23 1.36
CA THR A 15 18.00 -0.56 0.13
C THR A 15 18.02 -2.04 0.48
N ALA A 16 16.85 -2.57 0.86
CA ALA A 16 16.65 -3.95 1.30
C ALA A 16 15.31 -4.49 0.80
N ALA A 17 15.17 -5.81 0.68
CA ALA A 17 13.97 -6.45 0.13
C ALA A 17 12.69 -6.06 0.89
N GLU A 18 12.80 -5.83 2.19
CA GLU A 18 11.70 -5.45 3.07
C GLU A 18 11.20 -4.02 2.80
N ASN A 19 12.05 -3.17 2.22
CA ASN A 19 11.75 -1.79 1.88
C ASN A 19 11.42 -1.62 0.39
N ILE A 20 11.11 -2.68 -0.36
CA ILE A 20 10.75 -2.58 -1.78
C ILE A 20 9.28 -2.88 -1.98
N ARG A 21 8.63 -2.13 -2.86
CA ARG A 21 7.28 -2.39 -3.34
C ARG A 21 7.24 -2.44 -4.87
N GLY A 22 6.53 -3.43 -5.41
CA GLY A 22 6.14 -3.45 -6.81
C GLY A 22 4.81 -2.72 -7.08
N THR A 23 4.82 -1.70 -7.93
CA THR A 23 3.64 -0.92 -8.36
C THR A 23 3.76 -0.50 -9.84
N CYS A 24 2.71 0.11 -10.41
CA CYS A 24 2.87 0.77 -11.71
C CYS A 24 3.66 2.08 -11.56
N GLU A 25 4.18 2.59 -12.66
CA GLU A 25 4.98 3.82 -12.69
C GLU A 25 4.20 5.04 -12.16
N ALA A 26 2.97 5.25 -12.62
CA ALA A 26 2.14 6.37 -12.17
C ALA A 26 1.90 6.37 -10.65
N CYS A 27 1.63 5.19 -10.06
CA CYS A 27 1.48 5.04 -8.62
C CYS A 27 2.78 5.28 -7.85
N ASN A 28 3.95 5.04 -8.45
CA ASN A 28 5.23 5.40 -7.82
C ASN A 28 5.38 6.90 -7.77
N TYR A 29 5.24 7.58 -8.91
CA TYR A 29 5.40 9.04 -8.98
C TYR A 29 4.40 9.78 -8.08
N ALA A 30 3.15 9.33 -8.03
CA ALA A 30 2.15 9.94 -7.16
C ALA A 30 2.56 9.93 -5.67
N ARG A 31 3.27 8.90 -5.21
CA ARG A 31 3.68 8.74 -3.80
C ARG A 31 4.94 9.51 -3.43
N GLN A 32 5.68 10.03 -4.41
CA GLN A 32 6.84 10.91 -4.16
C GLN A 32 6.40 12.35 -3.85
N ALA A 33 5.13 12.68 -4.07
CA ALA A 33 4.60 14.00 -3.74
C ALA A 33 4.58 14.25 -2.21
N PRO A 34 4.74 15.52 -1.76
CA PRO A 34 4.70 15.85 -0.34
C PRO A 34 3.44 15.38 0.38
N GLY A 35 3.61 15.00 1.66
CA GLY A 35 2.50 14.54 2.51
C GLY A 35 2.14 13.06 2.36
N TRP A 36 2.60 12.40 1.30
CA TRP A 36 2.55 10.94 1.24
C TRP A 36 3.59 10.33 2.19
N ARG A 37 3.21 9.25 2.87
CA ARG A 37 4.14 8.39 3.61
C ARG A 37 3.81 6.94 3.39
N ALA A 38 4.82 6.08 3.38
CA ALA A 38 4.62 4.65 3.44
C ALA A 38 5.64 4.01 4.39
N ARG A 39 5.28 2.85 4.95
CA ARG A 39 6.12 2.08 5.85
C ARG A 39 5.76 0.62 5.82
N THR A 40 6.73 -0.24 6.02
CA THR A 40 6.48 -1.67 6.24
C THR A 40 5.86 -1.87 7.62
N VAL A 41 4.84 -2.73 7.71
CA VAL A 41 4.19 -3.08 8.98
C VAL A 41 4.90 -4.32 9.55
N PRO A 42 5.57 -4.22 10.71
CA PRO A 42 6.24 -5.36 11.31
C PRO A 42 5.28 -6.53 11.52
N ALA A 43 5.74 -7.75 11.24
CA ALA A 43 4.99 -9.00 11.34
C ALA A 43 4.06 -9.09 12.57
N GLY A 44 4.59 -8.85 13.77
CA GLY A 44 3.83 -8.91 15.03
C GLY A 44 2.81 -7.78 15.25
N LYS A 45 2.77 -6.77 14.37
CA LYS A 45 1.87 -5.60 14.44
C LYS A 45 0.85 -5.57 13.30
N GLN A 46 0.83 -6.59 12.43
CA GLN A 46 -0.10 -6.69 11.32
C GLN A 46 -1.49 -7.04 11.83
N ARG A 47 -2.46 -6.11 11.69
CA ARG A 47 -3.87 -6.32 12.06
C ARG A 47 -4.65 -7.11 11.00
N ALA A 48 -4.17 -7.10 9.76
CA ALA A 48 -4.71 -7.80 8.62
C ALA A 48 -3.56 -8.14 7.66
N GLY A 49 -3.74 -9.19 6.84
CA GLY A 49 -2.73 -9.65 5.89
C GLY A 49 -2.20 -11.06 6.21
N PRO A 50 -1.06 -11.46 5.63
CA PRO A 50 -0.49 -12.80 5.71
C PRO A 50 0.09 -13.19 7.08
N GLY A 51 0.14 -12.26 8.04
CA GLY A 51 0.69 -12.53 9.38
C GLY A 51 2.21 -12.67 9.34
N LEU A 52 2.76 -13.50 10.23
CA LEU A 52 4.20 -13.51 10.53
C LEU A 52 5.13 -13.70 9.32
N ARG A 53 4.65 -14.30 8.23
CA ARG A 53 5.47 -14.66 7.07
C ARG A 53 5.33 -13.71 5.88
N GLY A 54 4.42 -12.74 5.91
CA GLY A 54 4.18 -11.94 4.71
C GLY A 54 4.31 -10.45 4.90
N HIS A 55 4.55 -9.81 3.76
CA HIS A 55 4.86 -8.40 3.66
C HIS A 55 3.57 -7.58 3.62
N VAL A 56 3.49 -6.61 4.52
CA VAL A 56 2.38 -5.66 4.59
C VAL A 56 2.98 -4.28 4.61
N VAL A 57 2.43 -3.41 3.78
CA VAL A 57 2.84 -2.02 3.72
C VAL A 57 1.64 -1.15 4.01
N GLU A 58 1.84 -0.18 4.90
CA GLU A 58 0.88 0.83 5.20
C GLU A 58 1.24 2.13 4.49
N ILE A 59 0.23 2.77 3.94
CA ILE A 59 0.32 4.03 3.24
C ILE A 59 -0.51 5.03 4.03
N THR A 60 0.04 6.23 4.23
CA THR A 60 -0.70 7.40 4.68
C THR A 60 -0.79 8.40 3.52
N THR A 61 -2.01 8.81 3.17
CA THR A 61 -2.25 9.86 2.17
C THR A 61 -1.93 11.25 2.75
N PRO A 62 -1.77 12.28 1.91
CA PRO A 62 -1.63 13.66 2.38
C PRO A 62 -2.77 14.14 3.29
N THR A 63 -3.97 13.58 3.13
CA THR A 63 -5.15 13.87 3.97
C THR A 63 -5.16 13.09 5.30
N GLY A 64 -4.18 12.23 5.54
CA GLY A 64 -4.05 11.43 6.77
C GLY A 64 -4.77 10.08 6.76
N HIS A 65 -5.45 9.70 5.68
CA HIS A 65 -6.08 8.39 5.57
C HIS A 65 -5.02 7.29 5.45
N ARG A 66 -5.30 6.14 6.07
CA ARG A 66 -4.34 5.02 6.17
C ARG A 66 -4.91 3.78 5.51
N TYR A 67 -4.11 3.21 4.61
CA TYR A 67 -4.46 1.99 3.89
C TYR A 67 -3.35 0.96 4.05
N ALA A 68 -3.73 -0.29 4.29
CA ALA A 68 -2.81 -1.41 4.33
C ALA A 68 -2.94 -2.25 3.05
N SER A 69 -1.80 -2.59 2.45
CA SER A 69 -1.70 -3.48 1.30
C SER A 69 -0.79 -4.65 1.66
N ALA A 70 -1.29 -5.86 1.49
CA ALA A 70 -0.54 -7.08 1.70
C ALA A 70 -0.04 -7.63 0.37
N ALA A 71 1.20 -8.13 0.34
CA ALA A 71 1.69 -8.90 -0.78
C ALA A 71 0.80 -10.16 -1.00
N PRO A 72 0.60 -10.58 -2.26
CA PRO A 72 -0.10 -11.83 -2.53
C PRO A 72 0.68 -13.02 -1.95
N PRO A 73 0.02 -14.18 -1.73
CA PRO A 73 0.70 -15.42 -1.35
C PRO A 73 1.80 -15.77 -2.36
N LEU A 74 2.84 -16.44 -1.90
CA LEU A 74 3.86 -16.94 -2.81
C LEU A 74 3.25 -18.03 -3.73
N PRO A 75 3.78 -18.21 -4.94
CA PRO A 75 3.36 -19.31 -5.80
C PRO A 75 3.45 -20.65 -5.06
N GLY A 76 2.35 -21.40 -5.03
CA GLY A 76 2.26 -22.69 -4.32
C GLY A 76 1.76 -22.60 -2.86
N GLU A 77 1.64 -21.40 -2.28
CA GLU A 77 1.02 -21.23 -0.96
C GLU A 77 -0.51 -21.13 -1.08
N THR A 78 -1.22 -22.19 -0.68
CA THR A 78 -2.67 -22.15 -0.44
C THR A 78 -2.95 -21.51 0.91
N ARG A 79 -3.01 -20.18 0.95
CA ARG A 79 -3.49 -19.47 2.14
C ARG A 79 -5.03 -19.52 2.17
N PRO A 80 -5.68 -19.90 3.28
CA PRO A 80 -7.07 -19.55 3.46
C PRO A 80 -7.15 -18.03 3.47
N VAL A 81 -7.65 -17.44 2.37
CA VAL A 81 -8.02 -16.03 2.37
C VAL A 81 -9.10 -15.92 3.44
N ARG A 82 -8.74 -15.46 4.64
CA ARG A 82 -9.76 -14.90 5.52
C ARG A 82 -10.32 -13.75 4.73
N ALA A 83 -11.51 -13.94 4.15
CA ALA A 83 -12.21 -12.90 3.43
C ALA A 83 -12.24 -11.70 4.39
N THR A 84 -11.42 -10.70 4.11
CA THR A 84 -11.75 -9.37 4.55
C THR A 84 -13.11 -9.14 3.94
N ALA A 85 -14.15 -8.96 4.76
CA ALA A 85 -15.39 -8.41 4.28
C ALA A 85 -15.01 -7.26 3.32
N PRO A 86 -15.63 -7.18 2.13
CA PRO A 86 -15.36 -6.06 1.23
C PRO A 86 -15.39 -4.78 2.07
N PRO A 87 -14.45 -3.84 1.88
CA PRO A 87 -14.58 -2.53 2.53
C PRO A 87 -16.02 -2.10 2.27
N GLY A 88 -16.73 -1.85 3.38
CA GLY A 88 -18.18 -1.86 3.38
C GLY A 88 -18.74 -1.13 2.17
N SER A 89 -19.78 -1.70 1.59
CA SER A 89 -20.74 -1.08 0.67
C SER A 89 -21.42 0.18 1.26
N GLY A 90 -20.75 0.89 2.17
CA GLY A 90 -21.19 2.12 2.84
C GLY A 90 -20.04 3.10 3.16
N ALA A 91 -18.78 2.84 2.82
CA ALA A 91 -17.77 3.90 2.84
C ALA A 91 -17.86 4.68 1.54
N THR A 92 -18.73 5.70 1.51
CA THR A 92 -18.68 6.70 0.44
C THR A 92 -17.30 7.33 0.47
N CYS A 93 -16.49 7.12 -0.58
CA CYS A 93 -15.36 8.00 -0.86
C CYS A 93 -15.83 9.44 -0.69
N SER A 94 -15.08 10.22 0.06
CA SER A 94 -15.29 11.66 0.13
C SER A 94 -15.33 12.23 -1.31
N PRO A 95 -16.01 13.36 -1.54
CA PRO A 95 -16.02 14.02 -2.83
C PRO A 95 -14.61 14.26 -3.40
N VAL A 96 -13.62 14.46 -2.51
CA VAL A 96 -12.20 14.62 -2.86
C VAL A 96 -11.59 13.31 -3.34
N GLU A 97 -11.85 12.19 -2.67
CA GLU A 97 -11.34 10.88 -3.10
C GLU A 97 -11.91 10.44 -4.46
N ARG A 98 -13.19 10.76 -4.75
CA ARG A 98 -13.76 10.53 -6.09
C ARG A 98 -13.07 11.38 -7.15
N LEU A 99 -12.92 12.68 -6.89
CA LEU A 99 -12.26 13.59 -7.83
C LEU A 99 -10.82 13.15 -8.15
N LEU A 100 -10.08 12.66 -7.15
CA LEU A 100 -8.72 12.16 -7.34
C LEU A 100 -8.68 10.85 -8.15
N VAL A 101 -9.67 9.96 -7.97
CA VAL A 101 -9.82 8.78 -8.82
C VAL A 101 -10.15 9.18 -10.25
N ASP A 102 -11.13 10.07 -10.47
CA ASP A 102 -11.55 10.50 -11.81
C ASP A 102 -10.40 11.19 -12.57
N LEU A 103 -9.61 12.02 -11.90
CA LEU A 103 -8.43 12.66 -12.48
C LEU A 103 -7.30 11.68 -12.81
N SER A 104 -7.21 10.56 -12.09
CA SER A 104 -6.18 9.54 -12.32
C SER A 104 -6.44 8.64 -13.55
N TRP A 105 -7.66 8.67 -14.10
CA TRP A 105 -8.08 7.87 -15.27
C TRP A 105 -8.41 8.72 -16.52
N ALA A 106 -8.26 10.04 -16.44
CA ALA A 106 -8.55 10.97 -17.53
C ALA A 106 -7.35 11.29 -18.45
N ALA A 107 -6.28 10.47 -18.41
CA ALA A 107 -5.09 10.62 -19.27
C ALA A 107 -4.84 9.34 -20.08
#